data_AF-A0A3D2ED89-F1
#
_entry.id   AF-A0A3D2ED89-F1
#
_cell.length_a   1.000
_cell.length_b   1.000
_cell.length_c   1.000
_cell.angle_alpha   90.00
_cell.angle_beta   90.00
_cell.angle_gamma   90.00
#
_symmetry.space_group_name_H-M   'P 1'
#
loop_
_entity.id
_entity.type
_entity.pdbx_description
1 polymer ?
#
loop_
_entity_poly.entity_id
_entity_poly.type
_entity_poly.pdbx_seq_one_letter_code
_entity_poly.pdbx_strand_id
1 'polypeptide(L)'
;GVLPVCLGSGTKLCDMLTGETKEYIAGFRLGIATDTQDISGKILEEKEVCVSAEQVKEMLSHFVGELQQVPPMYSALKVGGKKLYELAREGKEVERKARPITIYELELLKAEHPEYEIRVVCSKGTYIRT
;
A
#
# COMPACT_ATOMS: atom_id res chain seq x y z
N GLY A 1 7.55 -11.86 2.42
CA GLY A 1 6.16 -12.30 2.17
C GLY A 1 6.14 -13.36 1.08
N VAL A 2 4.95 -13.75 0.63
CA VAL A 2 4.77 -14.73 -0.45
C VAL A 2 5.09 -14.10 -1.80
N LEU A 3 5.92 -14.77 -2.60
CA LEU A 3 6.22 -14.39 -3.98
C LEU A 3 6.08 -15.65 -4.86
N PRO A 4 5.01 -15.76 -5.67
CA PRO A 4 4.89 -16.84 -6.63
C PRO A 4 6.04 -16.77 -7.65
N VAL A 5 6.84 -17.84 -7.75
CA VAL A 5 7.94 -17.95 -8.72
C VAL A 5 7.64 -19.08 -9.68
N CYS A 6 7.47 -18.74 -10.95
CA CYS A 6 7.21 -19.70 -12.02
C CYS A 6 8.48 -19.94 -12.84
N LEU A 7 8.79 -21.20 -13.13
CA LEU A 7 10.00 -21.60 -13.86
C LEU A 7 9.65 -22.38 -15.13
N GLY A 8 10.46 -22.19 -16.18
CA GLY A 8 10.31 -22.90 -17.45
C GLY A 8 8.91 -22.77 -18.04
N SER A 9 8.29 -23.89 -18.41
CA SER A 9 6.92 -23.94 -18.92
C SER A 9 5.87 -23.44 -17.91
N GLY A 10 6.17 -23.45 -16.61
CA GLY A 10 5.29 -22.91 -15.57
C GLY A 10 5.06 -21.41 -15.68
N THR A 11 5.93 -20.66 -16.37
CA THR A 11 5.72 -19.22 -16.63
C THR A 11 4.43 -18.91 -17.38
N LYS A 12 3.88 -19.89 -18.11
CA LYS A 12 2.58 -19.78 -18.79
C LYS A 12 1.40 -19.65 -17.81
N LEU A 13 1.58 -20.01 -16.54
CA LEU A 13 0.55 -19.97 -15.51
C LEU A 13 0.64 -18.73 -14.61
N CYS A 14 1.62 -17.84 -14.82
CA CYS A 14 1.85 -16.66 -13.97
C CYS A 14 0.57 -15.84 -13.76
N ASP A 15 -0.17 -15.57 -14.83
CA ASP A 15 -1.37 -14.72 -14.74
C ASP A 15 -2.48 -15.37 -13.90
N MET A 16 -2.63 -16.69 -13.97
CA MET A 16 -3.60 -17.45 -13.17
C MET A 16 -3.23 -17.51 -11.69
N LEU A 17 -1.92 -17.57 -11.38
CA LEU A 17 -1.41 -17.61 -10.01
C LEU A 17 -1.37 -16.22 -9.36
N THR A 18 -1.41 -15.16 -10.17
CA THR A 18 -1.53 -13.78 -9.68
C THR A 18 -3.00 -13.52 -9.34
N GLY A 19 -3.52 -14.27 -8.35
CA GLY A 19 -4.94 -14.33 -7.97
C GLY A 19 -5.55 -12.96 -7.74
N GLU A 20 -6.88 -12.85 -7.67
CA GLU A 20 -7.55 -11.54 -7.58
C GLU A 20 -7.38 -10.88 -6.20
N THR A 21 -7.19 -11.67 -5.15
CA THR A 21 -7.07 -11.20 -3.76
C THR A 21 -5.66 -11.37 -3.21
N LYS A 22 -5.30 -10.54 -2.22
CA LYS A 22 -4.07 -10.65 -1.42
C LYS A 22 -4.41 -10.36 0.03
N GLU A 23 -3.61 -10.94 0.91
CA GLU A 23 -3.65 -10.66 2.33
C GLU A 23 -2.29 -10.16 2.80
N TYR A 24 -2.30 -9.11 3.62
CA TYR A 24 -1.12 -8.49 4.19
C TYR A 24 -1.28 -8.32 5.69
N ILE A 25 -0.16 -8.46 6.40
CA ILE A 25 0.02 -7.91 7.74
C ILE A 25 1.00 -6.75 7.59
N ALA A 26 0.59 -5.55 8.02
CA ALA A 26 1.39 -4.34 7.88
C ALA A 26 1.41 -3.54 9.18
N GLY A 27 2.61 -3.08 9.55
CA GLY A 27 2.80 -2.08 10.58
C GLY A 27 2.72 -0.68 9.99
N PHE A 28 2.12 0.26 10.72
CA PHE A 28 2.19 1.69 10.40
C PHE A 28 2.42 2.50 11.67
N ARG A 29 3.01 3.70 11.49
CA ARG A 29 3.29 4.64 12.57
C ARG A 29 2.61 5.96 12.28
N LEU A 30 1.78 6.42 13.21
CA LEU A 30 1.15 7.74 13.10
C LEU A 30 2.15 8.84 13.44
N GLY A 31 1.99 9.99 12.79
CA GLY A 31 2.83 11.17 13.04
C GLY A 31 4.08 11.29 12.17
N ILE A 32 4.35 10.33 11.28
CA ILE A 32 5.47 10.40 10.33
C ILE A 32 4.96 10.16 8.91
N ALA A 33 5.34 11.03 7.97
CA ALA A 33 5.15 10.84 6.55
C ALA A 33 6.49 10.83 5.81
N THR A 34 6.67 9.92 4.86
CA THR A 34 7.89 9.80 4.05
C THR A 34 7.61 9.89 2.55
N ASP A 35 8.63 10.23 1.77
CA ASP A 35 8.53 10.34 0.30
C ASP A 35 8.23 9.01 -0.40
N THR A 36 8.65 7.88 0.18
CA THR A 36 8.36 6.53 -0.33
C THR A 36 7.11 5.90 0.28
N GLN A 37 6.50 6.55 1.27
CA GLN A 37 5.37 6.05 2.06
C GLN A 37 5.69 4.75 2.83
N ASP A 38 6.97 4.55 3.14
CA ASP A 38 7.45 3.48 4.01
C ASP A 38 8.71 3.93 4.77
N ILE A 39 9.21 3.06 5.65
CA ILE A 39 10.36 3.33 6.52
C ILE A 39 11.68 3.54 5.78
N SER A 40 11.75 3.27 4.46
CA SER A 40 12.97 3.45 3.68
C SER A 40 13.13 4.85 3.09
N GLY A 41 12.07 5.65 3.16
CA GLY A 41 12.03 7.00 2.63
C GLY A 41 12.64 8.04 3.55
N LYS A 42 12.74 9.27 3.04
CA LYS A 42 13.08 10.44 3.82
C LYS A 42 11.83 10.99 4.50
N ILE A 43 11.96 11.38 5.77
CA ILE A 43 10.89 12.06 6.50
C ILE A 43 10.60 13.40 5.82
N LEU A 44 9.33 13.59 5.44
CA LEU A 44 8.79 14.83 4.90
C LEU A 44 8.07 15.64 5.97
N GLU A 45 7.37 14.94 6.87
CA GLU A 45 6.62 15.54 7.97
C GLU A 45 6.75 14.65 9.21
N GLU A 46 6.97 15.29 10.35
CA GLU A 46 6.92 14.66 11.66
C GLU A 46 6.12 15.56 12.61
N LYS A 47 5.11 14.99 13.26
CA LYS A 47 4.27 15.68 14.23
C LYS A 47 3.75 14.75 15.30
N GLU A 48 3.51 15.31 16.47
CA GLU A 48 2.81 14.60 17.54
C GLU A 48 1.36 14.34 17.14
N VAL A 49 0.89 13.12 17.41
CA VAL A 49 -0.48 12.69 17.15
C VAL A 49 -1.02 12.11 18.44
N CYS A 50 -2.16 12.60 18.90
CA CYS A 50 -2.83 12.07 20.09
C CYS A 50 -4.17 11.46 19.67
N VAL A 51 -4.19 10.13 19.49
CA VAL A 51 -5.41 9.38 19.16
C VAL A 51 -5.51 8.11 20.00
N SER A 52 -6.74 7.71 20.33
CA SER A 52 -7.01 6.45 21.02
C SER A 52 -7.01 5.26 20.05
N ALA A 53 -6.86 4.05 20.57
CA ALA A 53 -6.97 2.83 19.77
C ALA A 53 -8.35 2.68 19.12
N GLU A 54 -9.40 3.12 19.81
CA GLU A 54 -10.78 3.14 19.31
C GLU A 54 -10.94 4.07 18.13
N GLN A 55 -10.34 5.27 18.18
CA GLN A 55 -10.36 6.21 17.06
C GLN A 55 -9.64 5.64 15.82
N VAL A 56 -8.52 4.94 16.03
CA VAL A 56 -7.83 4.25 14.93
C VAL A 56 -8.71 3.14 14.36
N LYS A 57 -9.32 2.32 15.20
CA LYS A 57 -10.21 1.24 14.77
C LYS A 57 -11.43 1.76 14.02
N GLU A 58 -12.04 2.84 14.49
CA GLU A 58 -13.15 3.53 13.81
C GLU A 58 -12.71 4.03 12.44
N MET A 59 -11.55 4.72 12.37
CA MET A 59 -11.02 5.22 11.11
C MET A 59 -10.78 4.10 10.09
N LEU A 60 -10.19 2.97 10.52
CA LEU A 60 -9.95 1.82 9.66
C LEU A 60 -11.25 1.28 9.02
N SER A 61 -12.38 1.32 9.75
CA SER A 61 -13.65 0.82 9.22
C SER A 61 -14.14 1.56 7.96
N HIS A 62 -13.77 2.83 7.79
CA HIS A 62 -14.12 3.64 6.62
C HIS A 62 -13.39 3.24 5.33
N PHE A 63 -12.33 2.43 5.43
CA PHE A 63 -11.60 1.93 4.26
C PHE A 63 -12.17 0.63 3.71
N VAL A 64 -13.06 -0.06 4.43
CA VAL A 64 -13.65 -1.32 3.95
C VAL A 64 -14.64 -1.03 2.82
N GLY A 65 -14.50 -1.72 1.69
CA GLY A 65 -15.32 -1.54 0.49
C GLY A 65 -14.53 -1.06 -0.73
N GLU A 66 -15.24 -0.46 -1.68
CA GLU A 66 -14.67 0.08 -2.92
C GLU A 66 -14.09 1.47 -2.71
N LEU A 67 -12.85 1.66 -3.16
CA LEU A 67 -12.12 2.92 -3.03
C LEU A 67 -11.43 3.30 -4.35
N GLN A 68 -11.05 4.56 -4.46
CA GLN A 68 -10.18 5.06 -5.53
C GLN A 68 -8.81 5.35 -4.93
N GLN A 69 -7.80 4.58 -5.33
CA GLN A 69 -6.43 4.75 -4.84
C GLN A 69 -5.54 5.36 -5.92
N VAL A 70 -4.81 6.42 -5.57
CA VAL A 70 -3.77 7.00 -6.43
C VAL A 70 -2.48 6.21 -6.21
N PRO A 71 -1.94 5.51 -7.22
CA PRO A 71 -0.72 4.75 -7.03
C PRO A 71 0.48 5.65 -6.64
N PRO A 72 1.39 5.18 -5.77
CA PRO A 72 2.54 5.97 -5.36
C PRO A 72 3.53 6.17 -6.52
N MET A 73 4.31 7.26 -6.44
CA MET A 73 5.42 7.52 -7.36
C MET A 73 6.46 6.39 -7.34
N TYR A 74 6.74 5.83 -6.17
CA TYR A 74 7.60 4.66 -6.04
C TYR A 74 6.82 3.37 -6.36
N SER A 75 6.49 3.19 -7.64
CA SER A 75 5.82 1.99 -8.15
C SER A 75 6.33 1.55 -9.53
N ALA A 76 6.04 0.30 -9.89
CA ALA A 76 6.41 -0.29 -11.18
C ALA A 76 5.47 0.07 -12.33
N LEU A 77 4.42 0.87 -12.08
CA LEU A 77 3.48 1.31 -13.12
C LEU A 77 4.23 2.14 -14.17
N LYS A 78 3.79 2.03 -15.43
CA LYS A 78 4.35 2.80 -16.53
C LYS A 78 3.45 3.96 -16.91
N VAL A 79 4.05 5.13 -17.11
CA VAL A 79 3.41 6.32 -17.67
C VAL A 79 4.33 6.85 -18.79
N GLY A 80 3.79 6.99 -20.00
CA GLY A 80 4.60 7.40 -21.16
C GLY A 80 5.77 6.45 -21.48
N GLY A 81 5.62 5.16 -21.19
CA GLY A 81 6.64 4.12 -21.44
C GLY A 81 7.72 3.97 -20.36
N LYS A 82 7.85 4.92 -19.43
CA LYS A 82 8.79 4.88 -18.29
C LYS A 82 8.12 4.40 -17.02
N LYS A 83 8.85 3.71 -16.13
CA LYS A 83 8.29 3.28 -14.83
C LYS A 83 8.28 4.47 -13.85
N LEU A 84 7.25 4.55 -13.00
CA LEU A 84 7.10 5.67 -12.07
C LEU A 84 8.29 5.80 -11.09
N TYR A 85 8.85 4.68 -10.61
CA TYR A 85 10.03 4.77 -9.73
C TYR A 85 11.27 5.34 -10.42
N GLU A 86 11.40 5.21 -11.75
CA GLU A 86 12.52 5.79 -12.51
C GLU A 86 12.39 7.31 -12.52
N LEU A 87 11.18 7.81 -12.77
CA LEU A 87 10.86 9.24 -12.71
C LEU A 87 11.02 9.80 -11.29
N ALA A 88 10.57 9.07 -10.27
CA ALA A 88 10.70 9.47 -8.86
C ALA A 88 12.17 9.67 -8.46
N ARG A 89 13.06 8.76 -8.89
CA ARG A 89 14.52 8.87 -8.65
C ARG A 89 15.17 10.03 -9.39
N GLU A 90 14.60 10.45 -10.53
CA GLU A 90 14.99 11.67 -11.24
C GLU A 90 14.41 12.95 -10.58
N GLY A 91 13.66 12.83 -9.47
CA GLY A 91 12.98 13.95 -8.82
C GLY A 91 11.78 14.48 -9.61
N LYS A 92 11.27 13.72 -10.59
CA LYS A 92 10.14 14.10 -11.42
C LYS A 92 8.86 13.53 -10.86
N GLU A 93 7.90 14.40 -10.58
CA GLU A 93 6.55 14.00 -10.25
C GLU A 93 5.65 14.02 -11.50
N VAL A 94 4.78 13.03 -11.63
CA VAL A 94 3.76 12.97 -12.67
C VAL A 94 2.40 12.73 -12.04
N GLU A 95 1.38 13.35 -12.61
CA GLU A 95 0.00 13.10 -12.19
C GLU A 95 -0.38 11.65 -12.51
N ARG A 96 -1.04 10.99 -11.55
CA ARG A 96 -1.47 9.59 -11.67
C ARG A 96 -2.96 9.53 -11.42
N LYS A 97 -3.69 8.90 -12.35
CA LYS A 97 -5.12 8.66 -12.20
C LYS A 97 -5.35 7.66 -11.07
N ALA A 98 -6.34 7.94 -10.22
CA ALA A 98 -6.83 6.99 -9.25
C ALA A 98 -7.37 5.73 -9.95
N ARG A 99 -7.26 4.60 -9.27
CA ARG A 99 -7.70 3.29 -9.78
C ARG A 99 -8.63 2.66 -8.74
N PRO A 100 -9.65 1.91 -9.19
CA PRO A 100 -10.51 1.18 -8.28
C PRO A 100 -9.72 0.10 -7.54
N ILE A 101 -9.91 0.03 -6.24
CA ILE A 101 -9.48 -1.07 -5.37
C ILE A 101 -10.64 -1.50 -4.49
N THR A 102 -10.56 -2.69 -3.93
CA THR A 102 -11.50 -3.17 -2.92
C THR A 102 -10.72 -3.65 -1.70
N ILE A 103 -11.06 -3.13 -0.53
CA ILE A 103 -10.65 -3.67 0.76
C ILE A 103 -11.79 -4.56 1.25
N TYR A 104 -11.56 -5.87 1.27
CA TYR A 104 -12.55 -6.86 1.68
C TYR A 104 -12.62 -6.97 3.20
N GLU A 105 -11.46 -7.00 3.85
CA GLU A 105 -11.32 -7.08 5.31
C GLU A 105 -10.18 -6.16 5.76
N LEU A 106 -10.39 -5.47 6.88
CA LEU A 106 -9.39 -4.63 7.51
C LEU A 106 -9.53 -4.70 9.02
N GLU A 107 -8.52 -5.27 9.68
CA GLU A 107 -8.55 -5.58 11.11
C GLU A 107 -7.34 -4.97 11.81
N LEU A 108 -7.57 -4.34 12.96
CA LEU A 108 -6.51 -3.88 13.85
C LEU A 108 -6.02 -5.05 14.71
N LEU A 109 -4.78 -5.49 14.51
CA LEU A 109 -4.17 -6.60 15.23
C LEU A 109 -3.44 -6.15 16.50
N LYS A 110 -2.73 -5.03 16.44
CA LYS A 110 -2.01 -4.43 17.58
C LYS A 110 -2.20 -2.92 17.60
N ALA A 111 -2.33 -2.37 18.80
CA ALA A 111 -2.52 -0.94 19.03
C ALA A 111 -1.59 -0.46 20.15
N GLU A 112 -0.38 -0.07 19.79
CA GLU A 112 0.67 0.38 20.69
C GLU A 112 1.15 1.77 20.26
N HIS A 113 0.38 2.80 20.61
CA HIS A 113 0.62 4.17 20.16
C HIS A 113 2.10 4.59 20.28
N PRO A 114 2.74 5.14 19.22
CA PRO A 114 2.17 5.55 17.93
C PRO A 114 2.19 4.47 16.83
N GLU A 115 2.48 3.23 17.17
CA GLU A 115 2.64 2.10 16.25
C GLU A 115 1.44 1.15 16.28
N TYR A 116 1.04 0.68 15.11
CA TYR A 116 -0.15 -0.13 14.94
C TYR A 116 0.13 -1.22 13.92
N GLU A 117 -0.55 -2.35 14.04
CA GLU A 117 -0.45 -3.47 13.11
C GLU A 117 -1.84 -3.82 12.60
N ILE A 118 -2.00 -3.97 11.28
CA ILE A 118 -3.26 -4.30 10.63
C ILE A 118 -3.14 -5.54 9.77
N ARG A 119 -4.24 -6.29 9.67
CA ARG A 119 -4.47 -7.31 8.64
C ARG A 119 -5.38 -6.72 7.57
N VAL A 120 -4.98 -6.87 6.30
CA VAL A 120 -5.71 -6.32 5.15
C VAL A 120 -5.91 -7.41 4.12
N VAL A 121 -7.16 -7.70 3.76
CA VAL A 121 -7.51 -8.51 2.58
C VAL A 121 -8.00 -7.58 1.50
N CYS A 122 -7.34 -7.56 0.34
CA CYS A 122 -7.60 -6.56 -0.70
C CYS A 122 -7.49 -7.11 -2.12
N SER A 123 -8.03 -6.35 -3.08
CA SER A 123 -7.94 -6.65 -4.50
C SER A 123 -6.51 -6.48 -5.04
N LYS A 124 -6.26 -7.07 -6.20
CA LYS A 124 -5.02 -6.90 -6.96
C LYS A 124 -4.69 -5.44 -7.21
N GLY A 125 -3.41 -5.11 -7.09
CA GLY A 125 -2.91 -3.76 -7.37
C GLY A 125 -3.10 -2.76 -6.24
N THR A 126 -3.68 -3.16 -5.11
CA THR A 126 -3.74 -2.33 -3.90
C THR A 126 -2.34 -2.09 -3.34
N TYR A 127 -2.00 -0.83 -3.11
CA TYR A 127 -0.78 -0.42 -2.43
C TYR A 127 -1.07 -0.22 -0.95
N ILE A 128 -0.54 -1.09 -0.08
CA ILE A 128 -0.74 -0.95 1.37
C ILE A 128 -0.07 0.31 1.96
N ARG A 129 0.90 0.87 1.23
CA ARG A 129 1.60 2.10 1.60
C ARG A 129 0.77 3.38 1.41
N THR A 130 -0.33 3.32 0.65
CA THR A 130 -1.16 4.47 0.29
C THR A 130 -2.54 4.35 0.90
#